data_AF-A0A537K3I2-F1
#
_entry.id   AF-A0A537K3I2-F1
#
_cell.length_a   1.000
_cell.length_b   1.000
_cell.length_c   1.000
_cell.angle_alpha   90.00
_cell.angle_beta   90.00
_cell.angle_gamma   90.00
#
_symmetry.space_group_name_H-M   'P 1'
#
loop_
_entity.id
_entity.type
_entity.pdbx_description
1 polymer ?
#
loop_
_entity_poly.entity_id
_entity_poly.type
_entity_poly.pdbx_seq_one_letter_code
_entity_poly.pdbx_strand_id
1 'polypeptide(L)'
;MRDFKLSIVFLLVPLFSFCQNRPFEIFGTITGNFNSKIYLFFDGTYKQKDSISSEIKDGKFYFKGKATMPIQARLHMDQQSFISDVYIDNSHTYIKCTTKMDITNNGQDTLNMLGILSVKG
;
A
#
# COMPACT_ATOMS: atom_id res chain seq x y z
N MET A 1 20.31 34.39 -37.62
CA MET A 1 20.36 33.43 -36.50
C MET A 1 19.37 33.86 -35.43
N ARG A 2 18.09 33.48 -35.53
CA ARG A 2 17.07 34.00 -34.60
C ARG A 2 15.97 33.01 -34.22
N ASP A 3 16.24 31.71 -34.17
CA ASP A 3 15.18 30.71 -33.92
C ASP A 3 15.49 29.67 -32.82
N PHE A 4 16.49 29.93 -31.96
CA PHE A 4 16.94 28.93 -30.98
C PHE A 4 16.35 29.05 -29.56
N LYS A 5 15.29 29.85 -29.35
CA LYS A 5 14.79 30.14 -27.99
C LYS A 5 13.52 29.39 -27.57
N LEU A 6 12.83 28.68 -28.46
CA LEU A 6 11.56 28.03 -28.13
C LEU A 6 11.68 26.53 -27.74
N SER A 7 12.80 25.87 -28.06
CA SER A 7 12.94 24.41 -27.86
C SER A 7 13.22 23.99 -26.41
N ILE A 8 13.77 24.88 -25.57
CA ILE A 8 14.13 24.53 -24.18
C ILE A 8 12.90 24.38 -23.26
N VAL A 9 11.82 25.14 -23.53
CA VAL A 9 10.61 25.11 -22.68
C VAL A 9 9.84 23.79 -22.84
N PHE A 10 9.82 23.19 -24.04
CA PHE A 10 9.16 21.91 -24.28
C PHE A 10 9.88 20.71 -23.66
N LEU A 11 11.19 20.82 -23.40
CA LEU A 11 11.99 19.74 -22.82
C LEU A 11 11.79 19.55 -21.30
N LEU A 12 11.23 20.56 -20.61
CA LEU A 12 11.03 20.54 -19.15
C LEU A 12 9.63 20.11 -18.71
N VAL A 13 8.66 20.02 -19.64
CA VAL A 13 7.27 19.62 -19.34
C VAL A 13 7.11 18.19 -18.77
N PRO A 14 7.89 17.16 -19.16
CA PRO A 14 7.66 15.81 -18.63
C PRO A 14 8.06 15.63 -17.16
N LEU A 15 8.79 16.58 -16.55
CA LEU A 15 9.23 16.47 -15.15
C LEU A 15 8.11 16.70 -14.12
N PHE A 16 7.02 17.36 -14.51
CA PHE A 16 5.90 17.68 -13.60
C PHE A 16 4.80 16.60 -13.53
N SER A 17 5.01 15.45 -14.18
CA SER A 17 4.08 14.31 -14.09
C SER A 17 4.35 13.39 -12.91
N PHE A 18 5.50 13.53 -12.25
CA PHE A 18 5.84 12.85 -11.00
C PHE A 18 5.23 13.59 -9.81
N CYS A 19 4.76 12.89 -8.78
CA CYS A 19 4.12 13.50 -7.60
C CYS A 19 2.75 14.16 -7.84
N GLN A 20 1.92 13.60 -8.72
CA GLN A 20 0.51 14.03 -8.81
C GLN A 20 -0.36 13.27 -7.81
N ASN A 21 -1.22 14.00 -7.10
CA ASN A 21 -2.26 13.40 -6.27
C ASN A 21 -3.33 12.79 -7.17
N ARG A 22 -3.35 11.45 -7.26
CA ARG A 22 -4.19 10.69 -8.18
C ARG A 22 -5.02 9.66 -7.43
N PRO A 23 -6.21 9.29 -7.94
CA PRO A 23 -6.96 8.19 -7.39
C PRO A 23 -6.17 6.88 -7.50
N PHE A 24 -6.33 6.03 -6.49
CA PHE A 24 -5.78 4.68 -6.47
C PHE A 24 -6.83 3.66 -6.01
N GLU A 25 -6.63 2.43 -6.47
CA GLU A 25 -7.35 1.23 -6.08
C GLU A 25 -6.34 0.12 -5.80
N ILE A 26 -6.39 -0.46 -4.61
CA ILE A 26 -5.55 -1.60 -4.23
C ILE A 26 -6.48 -2.74 -3.91
N PHE A 27 -6.39 -3.83 -4.65
CA PHE A 27 -7.08 -5.07 -4.36
C PHE A 27 -6.05 -6.13 -4.01
N GLY A 28 -6.40 -7.04 -3.12
CA GLY A 28 -5.45 -8.08 -2.75
C GLY A 28 -6.09 -9.31 -2.20
N THR A 29 -5.27 -10.35 -2.14
CA THR A 29 -5.63 -11.64 -1.54
C THR A 29 -4.67 -11.96 -0.42
N ILE A 30 -5.17 -12.51 0.67
CA ILE A 30 -4.40 -12.99 1.81
C ILE A 30 -4.73 -14.45 2.08
N THR A 31 -3.70 -15.28 2.18
CA THR A 31 -3.83 -16.70 2.56
C THR A 31 -3.34 -16.90 3.99
N GLY A 32 -4.07 -17.68 4.80
CA GLY A 32 -3.71 -18.00 6.18
C GLY A 32 -4.89 -17.84 7.15
N ASN A 33 -4.63 -18.04 8.45
CA ASN A 33 -5.66 -18.08 9.49
C ASN A 33 -5.92 -16.70 10.11
N PHE A 34 -6.32 -15.72 9.31
CA PHE A 34 -6.74 -14.42 9.81
C PHE A 34 -7.86 -13.81 8.97
N ASN A 35 -8.93 -13.36 9.62
CA ASN A 35 -10.14 -12.90 8.94
C ASN A 35 -10.75 -11.63 9.58
N SER A 36 -9.91 -10.74 10.10
CA SER A 36 -10.36 -9.45 10.66
C SER A 36 -10.14 -8.33 9.63
N LYS A 37 -9.38 -7.30 10.00
CA LYS A 37 -9.10 -6.13 9.17
C LYS A 37 -7.64 -6.04 8.78
N ILE A 38 -7.42 -5.47 7.61
CA ILE A 38 -6.13 -5.01 7.13
C ILE A 38 -6.17 -3.49 6.99
N TYR A 39 -5.05 -2.86 7.30
CA TYR A 39 -4.93 -1.42 7.38
C TYR A 39 -3.80 -0.98 6.46
N LEU A 40 -4.05 0.13 5.77
CA LEU A 40 -3.14 0.79 4.85
C LEU A 40 -2.83 2.18 5.38
N PHE A 41 -1.56 2.51 5.50
CA PHE A 41 -1.11 3.86 5.80
C PHE A 41 0.11 4.20 4.93
N PHE A 42 0.37 5.48 4.77
CA PHE A 42 1.48 5.98 3.95
C PHE A 42 2.57 6.56 4.84
N ASP A 43 3.80 6.55 4.33
CA ASP A 43 4.94 7.09 5.08
C ASP A 43 4.69 8.55 5.54
N GLY A 44 5.12 8.86 6.76
CA GLY A 44 4.81 10.12 7.45
C GLY A 44 3.47 10.14 8.22
N THR A 45 2.59 9.16 8.02
CA THR A 45 1.27 9.08 8.67
C THR A 45 1.18 7.83 9.56
N TYR A 46 1.96 7.80 10.64
CA TYR A 46 2.11 6.60 11.49
C TYR A 46 0.98 6.42 12.53
N LYS A 47 0.09 7.40 12.69
CA LYS A 47 -1.00 7.31 13.68
C LYS A 47 -2.11 6.44 13.09
N GLN A 48 -2.47 5.35 13.77
CA GLN A 48 -3.55 4.42 13.39
C GLN A 48 -4.86 5.12 12.97
N LYS A 49 -5.15 6.31 13.51
CA LYS A 49 -6.35 7.10 13.19
C LYS A 49 -6.44 7.55 11.73
N ASP A 50 -5.30 7.64 11.04
CA ASP A 50 -5.24 8.09 9.66
C ASP A 50 -5.11 6.91 8.67
N SER A 51 -5.17 5.67 9.18
CA SER A 51 -5.12 4.47 8.35
C SER A 51 -6.46 4.22 7.66
N ILE A 52 -6.40 3.80 6.39
CA ILE A 52 -7.55 3.27 5.67
C ILE A 52 -7.66 1.81 6.07
N SER A 53 -8.82 1.38 6.57
CA SER A 53 -9.07 -0.02 6.92
C SER A 53 -9.95 -0.70 5.89
N SER A 54 -9.73 -2.00 5.70
CA SER A 54 -10.55 -2.87 4.86
C SER A 54 -10.81 -4.17 5.61
N GLU A 55 -12.05 -4.64 5.57
CA GLU A 55 -12.39 -5.97 6.04
C GLU A 55 -11.81 -7.02 5.10
N ILE A 56 -11.25 -8.09 5.66
CA ILE A 56 -10.88 -9.27 4.89
C ILE A 56 -12.14 -10.13 4.75
N LYS A 57 -12.58 -10.37 3.52
CA LYS A 57 -13.72 -11.25 3.21
C LYS A 57 -13.29 -12.28 2.19
N ASP A 58 -13.45 -13.56 2.52
CA ASP A 58 -13.02 -14.69 1.69
C ASP A 58 -11.55 -14.58 1.25
N GLY A 59 -10.69 -14.13 2.17
CA GLY A 59 -9.27 -13.90 1.91
C GLY A 59 -8.99 -12.76 0.94
N LYS A 60 -9.92 -11.83 0.73
CA LYS A 60 -9.77 -10.67 -0.16
C LYS A 60 -9.93 -9.36 0.61
N PHE A 61 -9.20 -8.34 0.18
CA PHE A 61 -9.32 -6.98 0.71
C PHE A 61 -9.27 -5.95 -0.41
N TYR A 62 -9.78 -4.76 -0.14
CA TYR A 62 -9.84 -3.66 -1.10
C TYR A 62 -9.70 -2.29 -0.44
N PHE A 63 -8.83 -1.46 -0.99
CA PHE A 63 -8.66 -0.06 -0.61
C PHE A 63 -8.88 0.83 -1.82
N LYS A 64 -9.44 2.01 -1.58
CA LYS A 64 -9.52 3.09 -2.56
C LYS A 64 -9.24 4.43 -1.89
N GLY A 65 -8.65 5.34 -2.63
CA GLY A 65 -8.32 6.66 -2.10
C GLY A 65 -7.66 7.56 -3.14
N LYS A 66 -6.99 8.60 -2.65
CA LYS A 66 -6.13 9.47 -3.45
C LYS A 66 -4.79 9.63 -2.74
N ALA A 67 -3.71 9.51 -3.48
CA ALA A 67 -2.36 9.68 -2.96
C ALA A 67 -1.43 10.29 -4.02
N THR A 68 -0.38 10.93 -3.54
CA THR A 68 0.71 11.44 -4.38
C THR A 68 1.60 10.27 -4.78
N MET A 69 1.61 9.90 -6.06
CA MET A 69 2.35 8.73 -6.56
C MET A 69 3.70 9.09 -7.22
N PRO A 70 4.72 8.19 -7.18
CA PRO A 70 4.74 6.91 -6.47
C PRO A 70 4.82 7.09 -4.94
N ILE A 71 4.30 6.14 -4.18
CA ILE A 71 4.25 6.22 -2.71
C ILE A 71 4.64 4.89 -2.06
N GLN A 72 5.33 4.98 -0.93
CA GLN A 72 5.52 3.84 -0.03
C GLN A 72 4.29 3.73 0.87
N ALA A 73 3.58 2.62 0.71
CA ALA A 73 2.48 2.19 1.56
C ALA A 73 2.97 1.15 2.56
N ARG A 74 2.34 1.13 3.72
CA ARG A 74 2.58 0.18 4.79
C ARG A 74 1.28 -0.55 5.10
N LEU A 75 1.33 -1.86 5.05
CA LEU A 75 0.24 -2.75 5.41
C LEU A 75 0.47 -3.32 6.79
N HIS A 76 -0.56 -3.31 7.63
CA HIS A 76 -0.56 -4.03 8.89
C HIS A 76 -1.93 -4.63 9.17
N MET A 77 -1.96 -5.60 10.08
CA MET A 77 -3.17 -6.32 10.46
C MET A 77 -3.58 -5.94 11.88
N ASP A 78 -4.81 -6.25 12.25
CA ASP A 78 -5.27 -6.14 13.64
C ASP A 78 -4.43 -7.02 14.58
N GLN A 79 -4.48 -6.72 15.88
CA GLN A 79 -3.60 -7.29 16.93
C GLN A 79 -2.13 -6.93 16.72
N GLN A 80 -1.23 -7.57 17.47
CA GLN A 80 0.20 -7.42 17.31
C GLN A 80 0.58 -8.01 15.95
N SER A 81 0.98 -7.17 14.99
CA SER A 81 1.30 -7.60 13.63
C SER A 81 2.56 -6.93 13.10
N PHE A 82 3.29 -7.65 12.25
CA PHE A 82 4.37 -7.04 11.50
C PHE A 82 3.81 -6.09 10.45
N ILE A 83 4.47 -4.93 10.34
CA ILE A 83 4.22 -3.98 9.27
C ILE A 83 4.99 -4.44 8.03
N SER A 84 4.30 -4.53 6.90
CA SER A 84 4.90 -4.84 5.60
C SER A 84 4.87 -3.61 4.70
N ASP A 85 6.03 -3.24 4.16
CA ASP A 85 6.16 -2.12 3.24
C ASP A 85 5.92 -2.56 1.78
N VAL A 86 5.25 -1.72 1.00
CA VAL A 86 4.98 -1.90 -0.42
C VAL A 86 5.07 -0.58 -1.16
N TYR A 87 5.71 -0.58 -2.33
CA TYR A 87 5.71 0.57 -3.22
C TYR A 87 4.54 0.50 -4.20
N ILE A 88 3.83 1.61 -4.34
CA ILE A 88 2.69 1.79 -5.23
C ILE A 88 3.03 2.91 -6.20
N ASP A 89 3.11 2.57 -7.47
CA ASP A 89 3.44 3.48 -8.57
C ASP A 89 2.29 3.65 -9.58
N ASN A 90 1.30 2.76 -9.53
CA ASN A 90 0.17 2.71 -10.44
C ASN A 90 -1.16 3.00 -9.73
N SER A 91 -2.16 3.49 -10.49
CA SER A 91 -3.50 3.74 -9.97
C SER A 91 -4.27 2.46 -9.63
N HIS A 92 -3.89 1.32 -10.19
CA HIS A 92 -4.46 0.02 -9.86
C HIS A 92 -3.32 -0.88 -9.41
N THR A 93 -3.43 -1.49 -8.24
CA THR A 93 -2.39 -2.37 -7.72
C THR A 93 -3.01 -3.61 -7.12
N TYR A 94 -2.48 -4.77 -7.53
CA TYR A 94 -2.79 -6.05 -6.94
C TYR A 94 -1.69 -6.49 -5.98
N ILE A 95 -2.07 -6.85 -4.75
CA ILE A 95 -1.15 -7.35 -3.73
C ILE A 95 -1.55 -8.77 -3.31
N LYS A 96 -0.61 -9.70 -3.43
CA LYS A 96 -0.75 -11.05 -2.90
C LYS A 96 0.01 -11.14 -1.58
N CYS A 97 -0.70 -11.47 -0.51
CA CYS A 97 -0.18 -11.59 0.84
C CYS A 97 -0.33 -13.02 1.36
N THR A 98 0.46 -13.35 2.37
CA THR A 98 0.27 -14.49 3.25
C THR A 98 0.31 -14.01 4.68
N THR A 99 -0.37 -14.72 5.57
CA THR A 99 -0.27 -14.52 7.00
C THR A 99 0.05 -15.83 7.69
N LYS A 100 0.93 -15.74 8.69
CA LYS A 100 1.17 -16.81 9.66
C LYS A 100 0.93 -16.24 11.05
N MET A 101 0.10 -16.91 11.83
CA MET A 101 -0.12 -16.56 13.23
C MET A 101 0.82 -17.41 14.08
N ASP A 102 1.72 -16.75 14.81
CA ASP A 102 2.49 -17.40 15.86
C ASP A 102 1.80 -17.14 17.21
N ILE A 103 1.52 -18.23 17.92
CA ILE A 103 0.85 -18.21 19.22
C ILE A 103 1.91 -18.51 20.27
N THR A 104 2.17 -17.56 21.16
CA THR A 104 3.14 -17.69 22.25
C THR A 104 2.43 -17.64 23.60
N ASN A 105 3.13 -18.01 24.69
CA ASN A 105 2.60 -17.96 26.06
C ASN A 105 1.24 -18.69 26.24
N ASN A 106 1.17 -19.97 25.86
CA ASN A 106 -0.03 -20.82 26.03
C ASN A 106 -1.33 -20.23 25.49
N GLY A 107 -1.28 -19.42 24.42
CA GLY A 107 -2.48 -18.85 23.78
C GLY A 107 -2.83 -17.42 24.22
N GLN A 108 -2.03 -16.80 25.09
CA GLN A 108 -2.29 -15.43 25.55
C GLN A 108 -1.81 -14.37 24.54
N ASP A 109 -0.71 -14.65 23.83
CA ASP A 109 -0.13 -13.72 22.87
C ASP A 109 -0.27 -14.26 21.45
N THR A 110 -0.77 -13.40 20.55
CA THR A 110 -0.92 -13.71 19.12
C THR A 110 -0.14 -12.68 18.31
N LEU A 111 0.81 -13.17 17.50
CA LEU A 111 1.59 -12.34 16.58
C LEU A 111 1.25 -12.71 15.14
N ASN A 112 0.72 -11.73 14.40
CA ASN A 112 0.39 -11.89 12.99
C ASN A 112 1.59 -11.49 12.13
N MET A 113 2.20 -12.48 11.47
CA MET A 113 3.26 -12.28 10.50
C MET A 113 2.66 -12.07 9.11
N LEU A 114 2.37 -10.82 8.76
CA LEU A 114 2.02 -10.45 7.40
C LEU A 114 3.27 -10.53 6.51
N GLY A 115 3.16 -11.24 5.39
CA GLY A 115 4.17 -11.29 4.35
C GLY A 115 3.58 -10.94 2.99
N ILE A 116 4.30 -10.14 2.21
CA ILE A 116 3.93 -9.80 0.84
C ILE A 116 4.65 -10.77 -0.10
N LEU A 117 3.88 -11.51 -0.91
CA LEU A 117 4.39 -12.48 -1.87
C LEU A 117 4.62 -11.86 -3.24
N SER A 118 3.75 -10.95 -3.67
CA SER A 118 3.89 -10.26 -4.96
C SER A 118 3.08 -8.98 -5.01
N VAL A 119 3.56 -8.00 -5.76
CA VAL A 119 2.89 -6.73 -6.07
C VAL A 119 2.85 -6.59 -7.59
N LYS A 120 1.69 -6.22 -8.16
CA LYS A 120 1.52 -5.98 -9.59
C LYS A 120 0.76 -4.68 -9.81
N GLY A 121 1.21 -3.85 -10.72
CA GLY A 121 0.60 -2.56 -11.08
C GLY A 121 0.76 -2.27 -12.55
#